data_AF-A0A538HNR2-F1
#
_entry.id   AF-A0A538HNR2-F1
#
_cell.length_a   1.000
_cell.length_b   1.000
_cell.length_c   1.000
_cell.angle_alpha   90.00
_cell.angle_beta   90.00
_cell.angle_gamma   90.00
#
_symmetry.space_group_name_H-M   'P 1'
#
loop_
_entity.id
_entity.type
_entity.pdbx_description
1 polymer ?
#
loop_
_entity_poly.entity_id
_entity_poly.type
_entity_poly.pdbx_seq_one_letter_code
_entity_poly.pdbx_strand_id
1 'polypeptide(L)'
;MVGWDVVDMITYPECHLARELELCYAHIGMVTDYDIGVQGAGAVTGASIARVSAQNADRLMRLLRAAVPSIGPQPQDDCATALALADI
;
A
#
# COMPACT_ATOMS: atom_id res chain seq x y z
N MET A 1 5.25 -19.71 11.56
CA MET A 1 5.59 -18.68 10.54
C MET A 1 4.47 -17.65 10.57
N VAL A 2 4.78 -16.35 10.48
CA VAL A 2 3.84 -15.29 10.87
C VAL A 2 2.76 -14.98 9.80
N GLY A 3 2.76 -15.66 8.64
CA GLY A 3 1.67 -15.57 7.64
C GLY A 3 1.61 -14.28 6.82
N TRP A 4 2.76 -13.67 6.51
CA TRP A 4 2.86 -12.41 5.77
C TRP A 4 3.04 -12.70 4.28
N ASP A 5 2.35 -11.92 3.43
CA ASP A 5 2.37 -12.10 1.97
C ASP A 5 3.31 -11.14 1.24
N VAL A 6 3.47 -9.92 1.76
CA VAL A 6 4.26 -8.83 1.14
C VAL A 6 5.06 -8.06 2.19
N VAL A 7 6.14 -7.42 1.75
CA VAL A 7 7.01 -6.57 2.58
C VAL A 7 7.25 -5.24 1.86
N ASP A 8 7.20 -4.14 2.61
CA ASP A 8 7.59 -2.80 2.18
C ASP A 8 8.21 -2.01 3.35
N MET A 9 8.60 -0.76 3.10
CA MET A 9 9.25 0.10 4.10
C MET A 9 8.47 1.40 4.38
N ILE A 10 7.26 1.55 3.84
CA ILE A 10 6.53 2.83 3.80
C ILE A 10 5.20 2.75 4.56
N THR A 11 4.53 1.60 4.52
CA THR A 11 3.16 1.44 5.05
C THR A 11 3.07 1.83 6.52
N TYR A 12 4.07 1.45 7.34
CA TYR A 12 4.21 1.97 8.70
C TYR A 12 5.28 3.08 8.73
N PRO A 13 5.00 4.27 9.30
CA PRO A 13 3.82 4.65 10.09
C PRO A 13 2.69 5.32 9.29
N GLU A 14 2.77 5.41 7.96
CA GLU A 14 1.82 6.16 7.12
C GLU A 14 0.35 5.76 7.36
N CYS A 15 0.06 4.47 7.44
CA CYS A 15 -1.31 3.97 7.66
C CYS A 15 -1.87 4.37 9.03
N HIS A 16 -1.01 4.46 10.06
CA HIS A 16 -1.41 4.91 11.38
C HIS A 16 -1.70 6.41 11.40
N LEU A 17 -0.82 7.20 10.78
CA LEU A 17 -1.01 8.65 10.67
C LEU A 17 -2.27 9.00 9.87
N ALA A 18 -2.56 8.26 8.79
CA ALA A 18 -3.80 8.44 8.04
C ALA A 18 -5.04 8.13 8.90
N ARG A 19 -4.97 7.11 9.77
CA ARG A 19 -6.04 6.78 10.72
C ARG A 19 -6.20 7.83 11.81
N GLU A 20 -5.11 8.40 12.32
CA GLU A 20 -5.14 9.52 13.28
C GLU A 20 -5.75 10.79 12.67
N LEU A 21 -5.66 10.96 11.36
CA LEU A 21 -6.32 12.04 10.61
C LEU A 21 -7.76 11.68 10.17
N GLU A 22 -8.27 10.52 10.59
CA GLU A 22 -9.58 10.00 10.21
C GLU A 22 -9.78 9.93 8.68
N LEU A 23 -8.73 9.55 7.95
CA LEU A 23 -8.76 9.33 6.51
C LEU A 23 -8.95 7.85 6.19
N CYS A 24 -9.82 7.58 5.22
CA CYS A 24 -9.98 6.23 4.67
C CYS A 24 -8.81 5.90 3.74
N TYR A 25 -7.85 5.15 4.28
CA TYR A 25 -6.59 4.80 3.63
C TYR A 25 -6.67 3.44 2.92
N ALA A 26 -6.13 3.39 1.70
CA ALA A 26 -5.94 2.14 0.96
C ALA A 26 -4.54 2.11 0.33
N HIS A 27 -3.83 1.00 0.50
CA HIS A 27 -2.50 0.80 -0.07
C HIS A 27 -2.56 -0.10 -1.31
N ILE A 28 -1.82 0.28 -2.37
CA ILE A 28 -1.62 -0.55 -3.57
C ILE A 28 -0.15 -0.96 -3.61
N GLY A 29 0.15 -2.15 -3.10
CA GLY A 29 1.49 -2.74 -3.16
C GLY A 29 1.78 -3.32 -4.55
N MET A 30 2.84 -2.83 -5.20
CA MET A 30 3.35 -3.41 -6.45
C MET A 30 4.49 -4.37 -6.14
N VAL A 31 4.30 -5.67 -6.42
CA VAL A 31 5.34 -6.68 -6.22
C VAL A 31 6.47 -6.45 -7.21
N THR A 32 7.66 -6.09 -6.71
CA THR A 32 8.87 -5.83 -7.52
C THR A 32 9.83 -7.00 -7.55
N ASP A 33 9.84 -7.80 -6.51
CA ASP A 33 10.75 -8.91 -6.26
C ASP A 33 10.16 -9.86 -5.21
N TYR A 34 10.88 -10.93 -4.90
CA TYR A 34 10.46 -11.98 -3.96
C TYR A 34 11.29 -11.98 -2.68
N ASP A 35 11.98 -10.87 -2.39
CA ASP A 35 12.96 -10.77 -1.31
C ASP A 35 13.95 -11.96 -1.36
N ILE A 36 14.45 -12.42 -0.21
CA ILE A 36 15.29 -13.61 -0.08
C ILE A 36 14.49 -14.91 0.13
N GLY A 37 13.15 -14.84 0.08
CA GLY A 37 12.26 -15.93 0.50
C GLY A 37 12.01 -17.03 -0.53
N VAL A 38 12.30 -16.77 -1.82
CA VAL A 38 12.02 -17.71 -2.92
C VAL A 38 13.32 -18.27 -3.51
N GLN A 39 13.47 -19.59 -3.51
CA GLN A 39 14.63 -20.23 -4.10
C GLN A 39 14.73 -19.93 -5.60
N GLY A 40 15.90 -19.48 -6.05
CA GLY A 40 16.14 -19.09 -7.43
C GLY A 40 15.77 -17.64 -7.76
N ALA A 41 15.10 -16.92 -6.85
CA ALA A 41 15.03 -15.48 -6.91
C ALA A 41 16.40 -14.90 -6.48
N GLY A 42 17.01 -14.10 -7.35
CA GLY A 42 18.26 -13.40 -7.02
C GLY A 42 18.04 -12.39 -5.88
N ALA A 43 19.13 -11.97 -5.23
CA ALA A 43 19.06 -10.97 -4.17
C ALA A 43 18.39 -9.67 -4.64
N VAL A 44 17.63 -9.04 -3.75
CA VAL A 44 16.98 -7.76 -4.01
C VAL A 44 18.02 -6.64 -4.21
N THR A 45 17.80 -5.79 -5.22
CA THR A 45 18.62 -4.59 -5.46
C THR A 45 17.74 -3.39 -5.76
N GLY A 46 18.18 -2.19 -5.38
CA GLY A 46 17.46 -0.97 -5.73
C GLY A 46 17.27 -0.78 -7.24
N ALA A 47 18.23 -1.23 -8.05
CA ALA A 47 18.14 -1.17 -9.50
C ALA A 47 17.07 -2.12 -10.08
N SER A 48 16.94 -3.34 -9.54
CA SER A 48 15.89 -4.27 -9.95
C SER A 48 14.51 -3.77 -9.57
N ILE A 49 14.36 -3.21 -8.35
CA ILE A 49 13.13 -2.57 -7.89
C ILE A 49 12.73 -1.45 -8.86
N ALA A 50 13.63 -0.48 -9.09
CA ALA A 50 13.34 0.66 -9.96
C ALA A 50 12.97 0.23 -11.39
N ARG A 51 13.63 -0.79 -11.93
CA ARG A 51 13.33 -1.35 -13.26
C ARG A 51 11.93 -1.95 -13.31
N VAL A 52 11.56 -2.81 -12.36
CA VAL A 52 10.24 -3.47 -12.35
C VAL A 52 9.13 -2.44 -12.08
N SER A 53 9.36 -1.47 -11.20
CA SER A 53 8.43 -0.36 -10.95
C SER A 53 8.18 0.45 -12.22
N ALA A 54 9.23 0.81 -12.95
CA ALA A 54 9.11 1.55 -14.21
C ALA A 54 8.33 0.76 -15.29
N GLN A 55 8.56 -0.55 -15.39
CA GLN A 55 7.85 -1.42 -16.33
C GLN A 55 6.34 -1.51 -16.06
N ASN A 56 5.93 -1.34 -14.80
CA ASN A 56 4.54 -1.47 -14.37
C ASN A 56 3.86 -0.11 -14.08
N ALA A 57 4.59 1.00 -14.16
CA ALA A 57 4.08 2.34 -13.87
C ALA A 57 2.82 2.67 -14.68
N ASP A 58 2.82 2.38 -15.99
CA ASP A 58 1.66 2.63 -16.85
C ASP A 58 0.43 1.81 -16.45
N ARG A 59 0.64 0.57 -15.97
CA ARG A 59 -0.45 -0.29 -15.50
C ARG A 59 -1.03 0.25 -14.20
N LEU A 60 -0.18 0.71 -13.28
CA LEU A 60 -0.62 1.37 -12.05
C LEU A 60 -1.39 2.66 -12.36
N MET A 61 -0.88 3.50 -13.27
CA MET A 61 -1.56 4.74 -13.66
C MET A 61 -2.91 4.47 -14.33
N ARG A 62 -3.03 3.43 -15.16
CA ARG A 62 -4.33 3.01 -15.72
C ARG A 62 -5.30 2.58 -14.62
N LEU A 63 -4.84 1.80 -13.63
CA LEU A 63 -5.66 1.40 -12.49
C LEU A 63 -6.15 2.63 -11.72
N LEU A 64 -5.25 3.54 -11.34
CA LEU A 64 -5.60 4.74 -10.58
C LEU A 64 -6.60 5.63 -11.34
N ARG A 65 -6.39 5.83 -12.64
CA ARG A 65 -7.31 6.62 -13.48
C ARG A 65 -8.70 5.99 -13.60
N ALA A 66 -8.81 4.67 -13.48
CA ALA A 66 -10.09 3.97 -13.49
C ALA A 66 -10.75 3.93 -12.10
N ALA A 67 -9.95 3.75 -11.04
CA ALA A 67 -10.45 3.57 -9.67
C ALA A 67 -10.84 4.90 -9.02
N VAL A 68 -10.02 5.96 -9.15
CA VAL A 68 -10.25 7.24 -8.46
C VAL A 68 -11.64 7.84 -8.78
N PRO A 69 -12.12 7.87 -10.05
CA PRO A 69 -13.46 8.37 -10.35
C PRO A 69 -14.61 7.56 -9.72
N SER A 70 -14.38 6.31 -9.34
CA SER A 70 -15.37 5.48 -8.64
C SER A 70 -15.38 5.68 -7.12
N ILE A 71 -14.41 6.41 -6.57
CA ILE A 71 -14.35 6.73 -5.15
C ILE A 71 -15.29 7.92 -4.91
N GLY A 72 -16.36 7.66 -4.15
CA GLY A 72 -17.31 8.69 -3.73
C GLY A 72 -16.74 9.65 -2.69
N PRO A 73 -17.59 10.52 -2.10
CA PRO A 73 -17.18 11.28 -0.92
C PRO A 73 -16.77 10.34 0.21
N GLN A 74 -15.95 10.83 1.14
CA GLN A 74 -15.50 10.04 2.28
C GLN A 74 -16.71 9.46 3.03
N PRO A 75 -16.76 8.13 3.23
CA PRO A 75 -17.86 7.48 3.95
C PRO A 75 -17.88 7.90 5.42
N GLN A 76 -19.03 7.73 6.07
CA GLN A 76 -19.18 7.90 7.52
C GLN A 76 -19.10 6.50 8.17
N ASP A 77 -17.91 5.91 8.16
CA ASP A 77 -17.61 4.56 8.65
C ASP A 77 -16.40 4.56 9.61
N ASP A 78 -15.92 3.37 9.97
CA ASP A 78 -14.89 3.15 10.98
C ASP A 78 -13.53 3.83 10.70
N CYS A 79 -13.24 4.23 9.45
CA CYS A 79 -12.05 5.03 9.14
C CYS A 79 -12.28 6.53 9.35
N ALA A 80 -13.50 7.02 9.11
CA ALA A 80 -13.84 8.43 9.27
C ALA A 80 -14.20 8.84 10.70
N THR A 81 -14.38 7.88 11.61
CA THR A 81 -14.66 8.13 13.05
C THR A 81 -13.67 7.39 13.95
N ALA A 82 -12.43 7.20 13.48
CA ALA A 82 -11.44 6.40 14.16
C ALA A 82 -11.11 6.91 15.59
N LEU A 83 -11.28 8.21 15.85
CA LEU A 83 -11.00 8.84 17.14
C LEU A 83 -12.23 8.96 18.05
N ALA A 84 -13.41 8.51 17.62
CA ALA A 84 -14.64 8.64 18.40
C ALA A 84 -14.57 7.99 19.81
N LEU A 85 -13.62 7.09 20.04
CA LEU A 85 -13.37 6.41 21.32
C LEU A 85 -11.97 6.69 21.89
N ALA A 86 -11.21 7.62 21.32
CA ALA A 86 -9.82 7.86 21.71
C ALA A 86 -9.68 8.61 23.06
N ASP A 87 -10.75 9.28 23.51
CA ASP A 87 -10.78 10.07 24.75
C ASP A 87 -11.35 9.31 25.98
N ILE A 88 -11.53 7.98 25.89
CA ILE A 88 -12.00 7.12 27.01
C ILE A 88 -10.83 6.47 27.74
#